data_AF-X1EI81-F1
#
_entry.id   AF-X1EI81-F1
#
_cell.length_a   1.000
_cell.length_b   1.000
_cell.length_c   1.000
_cell.angle_alpha   90.00
_cell.angle_beta   90.00
_cell.angle_gamma   90.00
#
_symmetry.space_group_name_H-M   'P 1'
#
loop_
_entity.id
_entity.type
_entity.pdbx_description
1 polymer ?
#
loop_
_entity_poly.entity_id
_entity_poly.type
_entity_poly.pdbx_seq_one_letter_code
_entity_poly.pdbx_strand_id
1 'polypeptide(L)'
;EAGIVIWIANEFQVAHKEAIEWLNKISPAELTFYAIELEVYQIDSSLPAPNFRIIAGPPPSKRRGLAPGEISPRYKKYMDFFEKLRLKVLKYNSSFTHKASLRSYWSLGIGRSGFSLAADFTIDNKFRVEIYIDTGKEELNKSAFEQLKEKKAILEEKIGQELIWDELPDRRASRIYTAIDGSIEDDFQKLDTMIEWATPLLIKFKEVFNPLIKNLELEF
;
A
#
# COMPACT_ATOMS: atom_id res chain seq x y z
N GLU A 1 13.71 21.53 -20.58
CA GLU A 1 13.46 20.21 -19.96
C GLU A 1 13.93 20.24 -18.51
N ALA A 2 13.19 19.61 -17.61
CA ALA A 2 13.63 19.44 -16.22
C ALA A 2 14.54 18.22 -16.12
N GLY A 3 15.65 18.33 -15.39
CA GLY A 3 16.68 17.29 -15.32
C GLY A 3 17.23 17.11 -13.91
N ILE A 4 17.40 15.85 -13.50
CA ILE A 4 18.14 15.49 -12.30
C ILE A 4 19.47 14.90 -12.74
N VAL A 5 20.57 15.50 -12.29
CA VAL A 5 21.93 15.02 -12.55
C VAL A 5 22.47 14.42 -11.26
N ILE A 6 22.88 13.16 -11.32
CA ILE A 6 23.38 12.41 -10.18
C ILE A 6 24.82 12.00 -10.47
N TRP A 7 25.76 12.46 -9.64
CA TRP A 7 27.13 11.99 -9.62
C TRP A 7 27.30 10.97 -8.49
N ILE A 8 27.62 9.73 -8.85
CA ILE A 8 27.88 8.64 -7.91
C ILE A 8 29.38 8.35 -7.87
N ALA A 9 29.96 8.28 -6.68
CA ALA A 9 31.36 7.91 -6.45
C ALA A 9 31.53 7.20 -5.10
N ASN A 10 32.72 6.64 -4.82
CA ASN A 10 33.01 6.03 -3.52
C ASN A 10 33.34 7.09 -2.45
N GLU A 11 33.88 8.24 -2.85
CA GLU A 11 34.24 9.34 -1.94
C GLU A 11 34.22 10.69 -2.67
N PHE A 12 33.81 11.75 -1.97
CA PHE A 12 33.87 13.14 -2.46
C PHE A 12 34.76 14.04 -1.59
N GLN A 13 35.71 14.72 -2.25
CA GLN A 13 36.47 15.82 -1.66
C GLN A 13 35.59 17.06 -1.44
N VAL A 14 36.04 17.97 -0.56
CA VAL A 14 35.35 19.24 -0.26
C VAL A 14 35.06 20.05 -1.52
N ALA A 15 36.04 20.17 -2.42
CA ALA A 15 35.88 20.89 -3.69
C ALA A 15 34.76 20.33 -4.59
N HIS A 16 34.53 19.01 -4.58
CA HIS A 16 33.43 18.41 -5.35
C HIS A 16 32.07 18.75 -4.75
N LYS A 17 31.97 18.79 -3.41
CA LYS A 17 30.74 19.18 -2.71
C LYS A 17 30.41 20.64 -3.01
N GLU A 18 31.41 21.52 -2.91
CA GLU A 18 31.27 22.95 -3.23
C GLU A 18 30.89 23.17 -4.70
N ALA A 19 31.44 22.39 -5.64
CA ALA A 19 31.07 22.46 -7.04
C ALA A 19 29.60 22.09 -7.27
N ILE A 20 29.10 21.03 -6.62
CA ILE A 20 27.69 20.62 -6.70
C ILE A 20 26.77 21.68 -6.07
N GLU A 21 27.15 22.27 -4.94
CA GLU A 21 26.41 23.36 -4.33
C GLU A 21 26.39 24.61 -5.22
N TRP A 22 27.52 24.95 -5.83
CA TRP A 22 27.63 26.06 -6.77
C TRP A 22 26.78 25.85 -8.02
N LEU A 23 26.80 24.66 -8.61
CA LEU A 23 25.94 24.28 -9.73
C LEU A 23 24.46 24.43 -9.34
N ASN A 24 24.08 23.88 -8.19
CA ASN A 24 22.73 24.07 -7.68
C ASN A 24 22.40 25.53 -7.42
N LYS A 25 23.35 26.41 -7.08
CA LYS A 25 23.09 27.85 -6.88
C LYS A 25 22.80 28.55 -8.22
N ILE A 26 23.60 28.28 -9.25
CA ILE A 26 23.55 29.02 -10.53
C ILE A 26 22.54 28.47 -11.54
N SER A 27 22.17 27.19 -11.46
CA SER A 27 21.27 26.56 -12.42
C SER A 27 19.80 26.91 -12.19
N PRO A 28 18.92 26.81 -13.21
CA PRO A 28 17.47 26.94 -13.05
C PRO A 28 16.92 25.96 -12.00
N ALA A 29 15.74 26.25 -11.42
CA ALA A 29 15.12 25.39 -10.40
C ALA A 29 14.74 24.00 -10.93
N GLU A 30 14.64 23.87 -12.25
CA GLU A 30 14.29 22.65 -12.97
C GLU A 30 15.48 21.71 -13.16
N LEU A 31 16.71 22.19 -12.92
CA LEU A 31 17.95 21.43 -13.06
C LEU A 31 18.63 21.30 -11.69
N THR A 32 18.70 20.07 -11.18
CA THR A 32 19.23 19.79 -9.84
C THR A 32 20.37 18.80 -9.90
N PHE A 33 21.37 18.99 -9.04
CA PHE A 33 22.60 18.20 -8.99
C PHE A 33 22.73 17.52 -7.63
N TYR A 34 23.08 16.23 -7.63
CA TYR A 34 23.33 15.45 -6.43
C TYR A 34 24.71 14.79 -6.49
N ALA A 35 25.41 14.75 -5.36
CA ALA A 35 26.55 13.87 -5.12
C ALA A 35 26.15 12.76 -4.14
N ILE A 36 26.30 11.51 -4.57
CA ILE A 36 25.92 10.33 -3.80
C ILE A 36 27.14 9.43 -3.62
N GLU A 37 27.50 9.17 -2.36
CA GLU A 37 28.47 8.11 -2.04
C GLU A 37 27.77 6.77 -1.99
N LEU A 38 28.33 5.80 -2.71
CA LEU A 38 27.89 4.42 -2.67
C LEU A 38 28.76 3.65 -1.68
N GLU A 39 28.16 3.27 -0.56
CA GLU A 39 28.74 2.32 0.39
C GLU A 39 28.07 0.95 0.19
N VAL A 40 28.78 -0.12 0.49
CA VAL A 40 28.20 -1.48 0.45
C VAL A 40 28.30 -2.06 1.84
N TYR A 41 27.16 -2.43 2.41
CA TYR A 41 27.10 -3.13 3.70
C TYR A 41 26.80 -4.60 3.48
N GLN A 42 27.43 -5.44 4.28
CA GLN A 42 27.07 -6.84 4.41
C GLN A 42 26.93 -7.14 5.89
N ILE A 43 25.80 -7.72 6.29
CA ILE A 43 25.57 -8.13 7.68
C ILE A 43 25.61 -9.65 7.69
N ASP A 44 26.56 -10.21 8.44
CA ASP A 44 26.83 -11.64 8.49
C ASP A 44 26.95 -12.27 7.09
N SER A 45 26.11 -13.27 6.80
CA SER A 45 26.07 -13.98 5.52
C SER A 45 25.01 -13.42 4.55
N SER A 46 24.53 -12.19 4.74
CA SER A 46 23.56 -11.58 3.82
C SER A 46 24.17 -11.31 2.45
N LEU A 47 23.33 -11.10 1.44
CA LEU A 47 23.80 -10.48 0.21
C LEU A 47 24.27 -9.04 0.51
N PRO A 48 25.33 -8.55 -0.14
CA PRO A 48 25.77 -7.16 -0.01
C PRO A 48 24.64 -6.19 -0.41
N ALA A 49 24.32 -5.26 0.47
CA ALA A 49 23.30 -4.24 0.29
C ALA A 49 23.94 -2.88 -0.03
N PRO A 50 23.56 -2.22 -1.13
CA PRO A 50 24.03 -0.88 -1.42
C PRO A 50 23.38 0.15 -0.46
N ASN A 51 24.20 1.04 0.08
CA ASN A 51 23.80 2.20 0.84
C ASN A 51 24.19 3.48 0.09
N PHE A 52 23.19 4.27 -0.32
CA PHE A 52 23.37 5.50 -1.07
C PHE A 52 23.30 6.70 -0.12
N ARG A 53 24.44 7.31 0.19
CA ARG A 53 24.53 8.48 1.08
C ARG A 53 24.64 9.77 0.27
N ILE A 54 23.67 10.68 0.43
CA ILE A 54 23.72 11.99 -0.24
C ILE A 54 24.67 12.91 0.52
N ILE A 55 25.71 13.41 -0.16
CA ILE A 55 26.78 14.21 0.48
C ILE A 55 26.69 15.69 0.11
N ALA A 56 26.18 15.98 -1.09
CA ALA A 56 25.84 17.32 -1.53
C ALA A 56 24.59 17.27 -2.42
N GLY A 57 23.79 18.32 -2.39
CA GLY A 57 22.54 18.40 -3.15
C GLY A 57 21.99 19.83 -3.14
N PRO A 58 20.86 20.09 -3.82
CA PRO A 58 20.29 21.44 -3.87
C PRO A 58 20.01 21.98 -2.46
N PRO A 59 20.05 23.30 -2.22
CA PRO A 59 19.60 23.89 -0.96
C PRO A 59 18.09 23.63 -0.76
N PRO A 60 17.54 23.69 0.47
CA PRO A 60 16.11 23.45 0.72
C PRO A 60 15.14 24.25 -0.18
N SER A 61 15.54 25.45 -0.62
CA SER A 61 14.78 26.28 -1.56
C SER A 61 14.72 25.75 -3.00
N LYS A 62 15.67 24.89 -3.40
CA LYS A 62 15.73 24.20 -4.69
C LYS A 62 15.55 22.69 -4.58
N ARG A 63 15.67 22.12 -3.38
CA ARG A 63 15.08 20.82 -3.08
C ARG A 63 13.61 21.05 -3.33
N ARG A 64 13.09 20.45 -4.40
CA ARG A 64 11.70 20.05 -4.36
C ARG A 64 11.62 19.08 -3.18
N GLY A 65 11.38 19.57 -1.96
CA GLY A 65 10.43 18.85 -1.13
C GLY A 65 9.24 18.70 -2.05
N LEU A 66 8.89 17.44 -2.39
CA LEU A 66 7.84 17.09 -3.36
C LEU A 66 6.91 18.27 -3.49
N ALA A 67 7.02 19.03 -4.60
CA ALA A 67 6.16 20.18 -4.77
C ALA A 67 4.73 19.68 -4.51
N PRO A 68 3.88 20.38 -3.74
CA PRO A 68 2.46 20.07 -3.76
C PRO A 68 1.97 20.27 -5.21
N GLY A 69 2.00 19.19 -6.00
CA GLY A 69 1.76 19.19 -7.45
C GLY A 69 2.86 18.41 -8.19
N GLU A 70 2.63 17.28 -8.84
CA GLU A 70 1.39 16.65 -9.30
C GLU A 70 1.27 15.27 -8.64
N ILE A 71 0.10 14.96 -8.07
CA ILE A 71 -0.24 13.56 -7.80
C ILE A 71 -0.07 12.83 -9.13
N SER A 72 0.78 11.79 -9.19
CA SER A 72 0.97 11.04 -10.44
C SER A 72 -0.40 10.65 -10.99
N PRO A 73 -0.62 10.66 -12.32
CA PRO A 73 -1.93 10.33 -12.88
C PRO A 73 -2.50 9.03 -12.31
N ARG A 74 -1.62 8.04 -12.08
CA ARG A 74 -1.95 6.77 -11.43
C ARG A 74 -2.36 6.90 -9.96
N TYR A 75 -1.62 7.65 -9.15
CA TYR A 75 -2.00 7.87 -7.74
C TYR A 75 -3.31 8.65 -7.61
N LYS A 76 -3.58 9.55 -8.55
CA LYS A 76 -4.85 10.27 -8.61
C LYS A 76 -5.99 9.33 -8.97
N LYS A 77 -5.78 8.42 -9.94
CA LYS A 77 -6.75 7.36 -10.26
C LYS A 77 -7.11 6.52 -9.03
N TYR A 78 -6.13 6.10 -8.21
CA TYR A 78 -6.43 5.37 -6.97
C TYR A 78 -7.31 6.18 -6.03
N MET A 79 -6.97 7.44 -5.78
CA MET A 79 -7.74 8.32 -4.91
C MET A 79 -9.19 8.48 -5.42
N ASP A 80 -9.35 8.78 -6.72
CA ASP A 80 -10.66 8.98 -7.34
C ASP A 80 -11.50 7.69 -7.33
N PHE A 81 -10.88 6.55 -7.64
CA PHE A 81 -11.51 5.23 -7.59
C PHE A 81 -12.00 4.88 -6.17
N PHE A 82 -11.12 4.96 -5.18
CA PHE A 82 -11.47 4.59 -3.81
C PHE A 82 -12.43 5.60 -3.18
N GLU A 83 -12.39 6.87 -3.56
CA GLU A 83 -13.38 7.85 -3.12
C GLU A 83 -14.76 7.52 -3.72
N LYS A 84 -14.83 7.15 -5.00
CA LYS A 84 -16.08 6.71 -5.63
C LYS A 84 -16.63 5.44 -4.96
N LEU A 85 -15.79 4.45 -4.69
CA LEU A 85 -16.15 3.23 -3.95
C LEU A 85 -16.66 3.57 -2.54
N ARG A 86 -15.92 4.39 -1.79
CA ARG A 86 -16.29 4.84 -0.44
C ARG A 86 -17.65 5.55 -0.43
N LEU A 87 -17.85 6.52 -1.31
CA LEU A 87 -19.11 7.27 -1.41
C LEU A 87 -20.29 6.36 -1.76
N LYS A 88 -20.07 5.32 -2.58
CA LYS A 88 -21.11 4.35 -2.91
C LYS A 88 -21.44 3.46 -1.72
N VAL A 89 -20.45 2.89 -1.03
CA VAL A 89 -20.65 2.07 0.17
C VAL A 89 -21.33 2.86 1.30
N LEU A 90 -20.97 4.14 1.47
CA LEU A 90 -21.57 5.01 2.48
C LEU A 90 -23.09 5.21 2.33
N LYS A 91 -23.64 5.04 1.13
CA LYS A 91 -25.10 5.08 0.90
C LYS A 91 -25.83 3.94 1.61
N TYR A 92 -25.15 2.83 1.86
CA TYR A 92 -25.71 1.63 2.46
C TYR A 92 -25.24 1.42 3.90
N ASN A 93 -24.00 1.83 4.23
CA ASN A 93 -23.44 1.64 5.56
C ASN A 93 -22.54 2.81 5.97
N SER A 94 -23.01 3.61 6.93
CA SER A 94 -22.35 4.83 7.42
C SER A 94 -21.05 4.57 8.20
N SER A 95 -20.76 3.31 8.56
CA SER A 95 -19.56 2.94 9.32
C SER A 95 -18.27 2.87 8.49
N PHE A 96 -18.32 3.17 7.19
CA PHE A 96 -17.16 3.22 6.28
C PHE A 96 -16.56 4.62 6.22
N THR A 97 -16.00 5.09 7.34
CA THR A 97 -15.61 6.49 7.54
C THR A 97 -14.19 6.83 7.09
N HIS A 98 -13.31 5.85 6.88
CA HIS A 98 -11.93 6.07 6.42
C HIS A 98 -11.89 6.71 5.04
N LYS A 99 -11.17 7.83 4.90
CA LYS A 99 -11.02 8.55 3.63
C LYS A 99 -10.17 7.75 2.64
N ALA A 100 -10.45 7.90 1.35
CA ALA A 100 -9.59 7.41 0.29
C ALA A 100 -8.21 8.07 0.37
N SER A 101 -7.20 7.39 -0.17
CA SER A 101 -5.81 7.87 -0.20
C SER A 101 -5.15 7.57 -1.54
N LEU A 102 -3.92 8.04 -1.73
CA LEU A 102 -3.12 7.79 -2.94
C LEU A 102 -2.59 6.35 -3.08
N ARG A 103 -2.91 5.48 -2.12
CA ARG A 103 -2.42 4.10 -2.06
C ARG A 103 -3.22 3.19 -2.98
N SER A 104 -2.64 2.07 -3.38
CA SER A 104 -3.32 1.03 -4.16
C SER A 104 -4.38 0.24 -3.38
N TYR A 105 -4.67 0.64 -2.14
CA TYR A 105 -5.64 0.00 -1.27
C TYR A 105 -6.43 1.04 -0.48
N TRP A 106 -7.62 0.64 -0.07
CA TRP A 106 -8.45 1.34 0.89
C TRP A 106 -8.91 0.37 1.97
N SER A 107 -8.57 0.66 3.22
CA SER A 107 -8.75 -0.25 4.35
C SER A 107 -9.37 0.42 5.56
N LEU A 108 -10.12 -0.34 6.34
CA LEU A 108 -10.72 0.07 7.61
C LEU A 108 -10.61 -1.06 8.65
N GLY A 109 -10.55 -0.69 9.93
CA GLY A 109 -10.57 -1.67 11.01
C GLY A 109 -11.89 -2.43 11.08
N ILE A 110 -11.85 -3.71 11.46
CA ILE A 110 -13.03 -4.57 11.58
C ILE A 110 -13.25 -5.06 13.02
N GLY A 111 -13.37 -4.10 13.95
CA GLY A 111 -13.83 -4.36 15.32
C GLY A 111 -12.79 -4.92 16.29
N ARG A 112 -11.60 -5.32 15.83
CA ARG A 112 -10.46 -5.73 16.68
C ARG A 112 -9.14 -5.26 16.08
N SER A 113 -8.21 -4.83 16.93
CA SER A 113 -6.85 -4.46 16.51
C SER A 113 -6.13 -5.63 15.86
N GLY A 114 -5.37 -5.35 14.81
CA GLY A 114 -4.69 -6.36 13.99
C GLY A 114 -5.55 -7.00 12.91
N PHE A 115 -6.79 -6.51 12.72
CA PHE A 115 -7.68 -6.97 11.65
C PHE A 115 -8.19 -5.78 10.84
N SER A 116 -8.10 -5.86 9.51
CA SER A 116 -8.68 -4.86 8.62
C SER A 116 -9.48 -5.49 7.49
N LEU A 117 -10.59 -4.85 7.14
CA LEU A 117 -11.29 -5.03 5.88
C LEU A 117 -10.66 -4.10 4.86
N ALA A 118 -10.32 -4.60 3.68
CA ALA A 118 -9.73 -3.78 2.62
C ALA A 118 -10.27 -4.12 1.23
N ALA A 119 -10.19 -3.14 0.33
CA ALA A 119 -10.23 -3.35 -1.10
C ALA A 119 -8.92 -2.85 -1.71
N ASP A 120 -8.30 -3.61 -2.62
CA ASP A 120 -6.99 -3.25 -3.16
C ASP A 120 -6.70 -3.80 -4.55
N PHE A 121 -5.84 -3.08 -5.24
CA PHE A 121 -5.23 -3.49 -6.49
C PHE A 121 -3.88 -4.13 -6.22
N THR A 122 -3.67 -5.27 -6.86
CA THR A 122 -2.48 -6.10 -6.76
C THR A 122 -1.56 -5.91 -7.96
N ILE A 123 -0.31 -6.36 -7.85
CA ILE A 123 0.68 -6.22 -8.93
C ILE A 123 0.41 -7.17 -10.10
N ASP A 124 -0.30 -8.27 -9.85
CA ASP A 124 -0.72 -9.29 -10.82
C ASP A 124 -2.07 -8.96 -11.49
N ASN A 125 -2.45 -7.68 -11.51
CA ASN A 125 -3.68 -7.18 -12.14
C ASN A 125 -4.96 -7.84 -11.61
N LYS A 126 -5.04 -8.06 -10.29
CA LYS A 126 -6.28 -8.38 -9.59
C LYS A 126 -6.77 -7.20 -8.75
N PHE A 127 -8.08 -7.06 -8.67
CA PHE A 127 -8.76 -6.24 -7.66
C PHE A 127 -9.45 -7.14 -6.65
N ARG A 128 -9.16 -6.94 -5.36
CA ARG A 128 -9.61 -7.84 -4.29
C ARG A 128 -10.40 -7.11 -3.21
N VAL A 129 -11.26 -7.86 -2.53
CA VAL A 129 -11.86 -7.50 -1.23
C VAL A 129 -11.39 -8.54 -0.21
N GLU A 130 -10.82 -8.09 0.89
CA GLU A 130 -10.13 -8.96 1.85
C GLU A 130 -10.38 -8.64 3.32
N ILE A 131 -10.19 -9.66 4.16
CA ILE A 131 -9.81 -9.52 5.57
C ILE A 131 -8.31 -9.76 5.66
N TYR A 132 -7.59 -8.75 6.12
CA TYR A 132 -6.16 -8.81 6.40
C TYR A 132 -5.92 -8.94 7.90
N ILE A 133 -5.05 -9.88 8.29
CA ILE A 133 -4.77 -10.25 9.68
C ILE A 133 -3.28 -10.01 9.95
N ASP A 134 -2.98 -9.00 10.77
CA ASP A 134 -1.64 -8.74 11.29
C ASP A 134 -1.73 -8.12 12.70
N THR A 135 -1.70 -8.97 13.72
CA THR A 135 -1.64 -8.60 15.14
C THR A 135 -0.24 -8.22 15.61
N GLY A 136 0.77 -8.29 14.74
CA GLY A 136 2.19 -8.15 15.09
C GLY A 136 2.83 -9.44 15.62
N LYS A 137 2.05 -10.49 15.92
CA LYS A 137 2.54 -11.81 16.36
C LYS A 137 2.06 -12.89 15.39
N GLU A 138 3.00 -13.60 14.78
CA GLU A 138 2.72 -14.63 13.77
C GLU A 138 1.78 -15.73 14.29
N GLU A 139 2.03 -16.24 15.50
CA GLU A 139 1.21 -17.33 16.06
C GLU A 139 -0.23 -16.92 16.34
N LEU A 140 -0.47 -15.66 16.71
CA LEU A 140 -1.83 -15.14 16.85
C LEU A 140 -2.51 -14.96 15.49
N ASN A 141 -1.76 -14.60 14.46
CA ASN A 141 -2.30 -14.49 13.11
C ASN A 141 -2.73 -15.86 12.57
N LYS A 142 -1.88 -16.89 12.74
CA LYS A 142 -2.18 -18.28 12.36
C LYS A 142 -3.37 -18.83 13.14
N SER A 143 -3.39 -18.66 14.47
CA SER A 143 -4.52 -19.08 15.31
C SER A 143 -5.83 -18.41 14.88
N ALA A 144 -5.83 -17.09 14.65
CA ALA A 144 -6.99 -16.36 14.16
C ALA A 144 -7.46 -16.87 12.79
N PHE A 145 -6.51 -17.12 11.88
CA PHE A 145 -6.81 -17.62 10.54
C PHE A 145 -7.47 -19.00 10.58
N GLU A 146 -6.91 -19.94 11.35
CA GLU A 146 -7.46 -21.30 11.49
C GLU A 146 -8.86 -21.28 12.14
N GLN A 147 -9.07 -20.50 13.22
CA GLN A 147 -10.40 -20.33 13.82
C GLN A 147 -11.45 -19.78 12.84
N LEU A 148 -11.04 -18.92 11.90
CA LEU A 148 -11.94 -18.42 10.84
C LEU A 148 -12.16 -19.49 9.75
N LYS A 149 -11.12 -20.25 9.40
CA LYS A 149 -11.13 -21.30 8.37
C LYS A 149 -12.01 -22.49 8.75
N GLU A 150 -12.13 -22.80 10.03
CA GLU A 150 -13.13 -23.75 10.55
C GLU A 150 -14.56 -23.38 10.15
N LYS A 151 -14.83 -22.09 9.95
CA LYS A 151 -16.14 -21.55 9.55
C LYS A 151 -16.24 -21.30 8.04
N LYS A 152 -15.29 -21.79 7.23
CA LYS A 152 -15.18 -21.54 5.79
C LYS A 152 -16.50 -21.72 5.04
N ALA A 153 -17.12 -22.90 5.16
CA ALA A 153 -18.36 -23.20 4.42
C ALA A 153 -19.49 -22.20 4.71
N ILE A 154 -19.68 -21.86 5.99
CA ILE A 154 -20.71 -20.90 6.43
C ILE A 154 -20.38 -19.48 5.94
N LEU A 155 -19.10 -19.11 5.95
CA LEU A 155 -18.64 -17.81 5.46
C LEU A 155 -18.90 -17.66 3.96
N GLU A 156 -18.48 -18.64 3.17
CA GLU A 156 -18.64 -18.65 1.71
C GLU A 156 -20.12 -18.65 1.31
N GLU A 157 -20.96 -19.41 2.01
CA GLU A 157 -22.42 -19.41 1.80
C GLU A 157 -23.03 -18.02 2.07
N LYS A 158 -22.71 -17.40 3.22
CA LYS A 158 -23.26 -16.08 3.59
C LYS A 158 -22.79 -14.97 2.66
N ILE A 159 -21.54 -15.02 2.24
CA ILE A 159 -20.95 -14.03 1.33
C ILE A 159 -21.51 -14.25 -0.09
N GLY A 160 -21.75 -15.51 -0.46
CA GLY A 160 -22.18 -15.92 -1.80
C GLY A 160 -21.03 -15.91 -2.81
N GLN A 161 -19.80 -16.10 -2.33
CA GLN A 161 -18.57 -16.19 -3.14
C GLN A 161 -17.64 -17.23 -2.52
N GLU A 162 -16.89 -17.93 -3.37
CA GLU A 162 -15.74 -18.70 -2.91
C GLU A 162 -14.64 -17.76 -2.42
N LEU A 163 -14.01 -18.13 -1.31
CA LEU A 163 -12.94 -17.36 -0.70
C LEU A 163 -11.60 -18.07 -0.87
N ILE A 164 -10.57 -17.26 -1.08
CA ILE A 164 -9.18 -17.70 -1.07
C ILE A 164 -8.64 -17.48 0.34
N TRP A 165 -8.13 -18.57 0.90
CA TRP A 165 -7.58 -18.65 2.25
C TRP A 165 -6.06 -18.72 2.12
N ASP A 166 -5.39 -17.59 2.37
CA ASP A 166 -3.97 -17.43 2.11
C ASP A 166 -3.21 -17.09 3.41
N GLU A 167 -2.47 -18.08 3.90
CA GLU A 167 -1.65 -17.97 5.11
C GLU A 167 -0.41 -17.11 4.91
N LEU A 168 -0.03 -16.81 3.66
CA LEU A 168 1.18 -16.09 3.27
C LEU A 168 2.45 -16.68 3.93
N PRO A 169 2.93 -17.88 3.51
CA PRO A 169 3.99 -18.60 4.21
C PRO A 169 5.30 -17.81 4.38
N ASP A 170 5.58 -16.85 3.50
CA ASP A 170 6.78 -15.98 3.56
C ASP A 170 6.58 -14.70 4.39
N ARG A 171 5.43 -14.55 5.07
CA ARG A 171 5.08 -13.37 5.87
C ARG A 171 4.41 -13.77 7.18
N ARG A 172 4.53 -12.91 8.20
CA ARG A 172 3.83 -13.14 9.47
C ARG A 172 2.30 -12.99 9.40
N ALA A 173 1.80 -12.29 8.37
CA ALA A 173 0.39 -11.92 8.25
C ALA A 173 -0.38 -13.01 7.52
N SER A 174 -1.70 -13.00 7.60
CA SER A 174 -2.56 -13.89 6.81
C SER A 174 -3.72 -13.11 6.23
N ARG A 175 -4.38 -13.64 5.20
CA ARG A 175 -5.51 -12.97 4.56
C ARG A 175 -6.56 -13.93 4.03
N ILE A 176 -7.79 -13.44 3.99
CA ILE A 176 -8.95 -14.15 3.44
C ILE A 176 -9.61 -13.21 2.44
N TYR A 177 -9.73 -13.60 1.18
CA TYR A 177 -10.15 -12.66 0.14
C TYR A 177 -10.93 -13.31 -1.00
N THR A 178 -11.59 -12.47 -1.80
CA THR A 178 -12.07 -12.81 -3.14
C THR A 178 -11.56 -11.75 -4.11
N ALA A 179 -11.38 -12.11 -5.38
CA ALA A 179 -10.74 -11.24 -6.36
C ALA A 179 -11.33 -11.42 -7.76
N ILE A 180 -11.23 -10.35 -8.55
CA ILE A 180 -11.50 -10.33 -9.99
C ILE A 180 -10.30 -9.76 -10.75
N ASP A 181 -10.22 -10.05 -12.05
CA ASP A 181 -9.23 -9.43 -12.92
C ASP A 181 -9.50 -7.92 -13.05
N GLY A 182 -8.46 -7.13 -12.78
CA GLY A 182 -8.58 -5.69 -12.74
C GLY A 182 -7.29 -4.96 -12.38
N SER A 183 -7.03 -3.88 -13.10
CA SER A 183 -5.94 -2.94 -12.84
C SER A 183 -6.49 -1.52 -12.76
N ILE A 184 -5.83 -0.66 -11.98
CA ILE A 184 -6.19 0.77 -11.93
C ILE A 184 -6.01 1.47 -13.29
N GLU A 185 -5.26 0.86 -14.20
CA GLU A 185 -5.05 1.37 -15.55
C GLU A 185 -6.13 0.95 -16.55
N ASP A 186 -7.09 0.11 -16.13
CA ASP A 186 -8.25 -0.24 -16.95
C ASP A 186 -9.12 0.99 -17.27
N ASP A 187 -9.99 0.85 -18.27
CA ASP A 187 -10.94 1.89 -18.65
C ASP A 187 -12.01 2.15 -17.57
N PHE A 188 -12.70 3.27 -17.71
CA PHE A 188 -13.74 3.71 -16.77
C PHE A 188 -14.88 2.69 -16.61
N GLN A 189 -15.26 1.96 -17.66
CA GLN A 189 -16.38 1.00 -17.58
C GLN A 189 -16.00 -0.22 -16.73
N LYS A 190 -14.77 -0.71 -16.92
CA LYS A 190 -14.24 -1.83 -16.13
C LYS A 190 -14.00 -1.42 -14.68
N LEU A 191 -13.47 -0.22 -14.43
CA LEU A 191 -13.36 0.32 -13.07
C LEU A 191 -14.73 0.48 -12.38
N ASP A 192 -15.75 0.94 -13.10
CA ASP A 192 -17.12 1.02 -12.55
C ASP A 192 -17.69 -0.35 -12.22
N THR A 193 -17.45 -1.34 -13.07
CA THR A 193 -17.85 -2.74 -12.81
C THR A 193 -17.18 -3.29 -11.54
N MET A 194 -15.90 -2.96 -11.31
CA MET A 194 -15.21 -3.33 -10.07
C MET A 194 -15.84 -2.68 -8.83
N ILE A 195 -16.28 -1.42 -8.94
CA ILE A 195 -16.97 -0.72 -7.85
C ILE A 195 -18.33 -1.36 -7.57
N GLU A 196 -19.10 -1.69 -8.60
CA GLU A 196 -20.38 -2.41 -8.47
C GLU A 196 -20.19 -3.78 -7.81
N TRP A 197 -19.11 -4.50 -8.17
CA TRP A 197 -18.77 -5.79 -7.60
C TRP A 197 -18.32 -5.69 -6.12
N ALA A 198 -17.43 -4.75 -5.79
CA ALA A 198 -16.86 -4.65 -4.44
C ALA A 198 -17.82 -4.05 -3.41
N THR A 199 -18.76 -3.19 -3.83
CA THR A 199 -19.68 -2.51 -2.90
C THR A 199 -20.48 -3.48 -2.01
N PRO A 200 -21.25 -4.45 -2.56
CA PRO A 200 -21.98 -5.40 -1.73
C PRO A 200 -21.05 -6.34 -0.96
N LEU A 201 -19.89 -6.68 -1.51
CA LEU A 201 -18.91 -7.55 -0.84
C LEU A 201 -18.33 -6.90 0.40
N LEU A 202 -17.93 -5.63 0.35
CA LEU A 202 -17.42 -4.91 1.51
C LEU A 202 -18.43 -4.88 2.66
N ILE A 203 -19.71 -4.66 2.34
CA ILE A 203 -20.79 -4.65 3.33
C ILE A 203 -20.95 -6.04 3.94
N LYS A 204 -21.09 -7.08 3.11
CA LYS A 204 -21.23 -8.47 3.57
C LYS A 204 -20.03 -8.95 4.37
N PHE A 205 -18.81 -8.67 3.91
CA PHE A 205 -17.58 -9.01 4.64
C PHE A 205 -17.61 -8.37 6.02
N LYS A 206 -17.97 -7.09 6.11
CA LYS A 206 -18.08 -6.41 7.41
C LYS A 206 -19.12 -7.06 8.31
N GLU A 207 -20.32 -7.34 7.80
CA GLU A 207 -21.41 -7.93 8.58
C GLU A 207 -21.09 -9.34 9.07
N VAL A 208 -20.46 -10.15 8.21
CA VAL A 208 -20.17 -11.57 8.48
C VAL A 208 -18.92 -11.73 9.36
N PHE A 209 -17.84 -11.03 9.05
CA PHE A 209 -16.57 -11.20 9.78
C PHE A 209 -16.50 -10.40 11.08
N ASN A 210 -17.13 -9.24 11.21
CA ASN A 210 -17.04 -8.42 12.44
C ASN A 210 -17.42 -9.19 13.74
N PRO A 211 -18.56 -9.90 13.82
CA PRO A 211 -18.90 -10.65 15.02
C PRO A 211 -17.94 -11.82 15.27
N LEU A 212 -17.45 -12.47 14.22
CA LEU A 212 -16.52 -13.59 14.34
C LEU A 212 -15.16 -13.14 14.86
N ILE A 213 -14.61 -12.06 14.30
CA ILE A 213 -13.31 -11.49 14.68
C ILE A 213 -13.32 -10.99 16.13
N LYS A 214 -14.42 -10.37 16.57
CA LYS A 214 -14.60 -9.93 17.97
C LYS A 214 -14.58 -11.09 18.96
N ASN A 215 -15.08 -12.26 18.55
CA ASN A 215 -15.19 -13.44 19.40
C ASN A 215 -14.01 -14.42 19.26
N LEU A 216 -12.95 -14.07 18.54
CA LEU A 216 -11.75 -14.93 18.47
C LEU A 216 -11.08 -15.03 19.85
N GLU A 217 -10.64 -16.22 20.21
CA GLU A 217 -9.86 -16.44 21.43
C GLU A 217 -8.39 -16.27 21.09
N LEU A 218 -7.84 -15.09 21.39
CA LEU A 218 -6.43 -14.75 21.16
C LEU A 218 -5.85 -14.20 22.45
N GLU A 219 -4.83 -14.88 22.98
CA GLU A 219 -4.10 -14.45 24.17
C GLU A 219 -2.99 -13.48 23.77
N PHE A 220 -3.23 -12.18 24.03
CA PHE A 220 -2.32 -11.09 23.65
C PHE A 220 -1.21 -10.86 24.66
#